data_AF-A0A932UE44-F1
#
_entry.id   AF-A0A932UE44-F1
#
_cell.length_a   1.000
_cell.length_b   1.000
_cell.length_c   1.000
_cell.angle_alpha   90.00
_cell.angle_beta   90.00
_cell.angle_gamma   90.00
#
_symmetry.space_group_name_H-M   'P 1'
#
loop_
_entity.id
_entity.type
_entity.pdbx_description
1 polymer ?
#
loop_
_entity_poly.entity_id
_entity_poly.type
_entity_poly.pdbx_seq_one_letter_code
_entity_poly.pdbx_strand_id
1 'polypeptide(L)' 'IDALAEVTVRVKSDGHTFIGRGAASDIVVASAKAYVNALNRILAEQRASEPVPARMATP' A
#
# COMPACT_ATOMS: atom_id res chain seq x y z
N ILE A 1 13.65 -5.89 26.71
CA ILE A 1 13.73 -5.13 25.43
C ILE A 1 12.75 -5.83 24.51
N ASP A 2 11.63 -5.19 24.18
CA ASP A 2 10.74 -5.69 23.12
C ASP A 2 11.34 -5.28 21.78
N ALA A 3 11.56 -6.26 20.90
CA ALA A 3 12.10 -6.01 19.57
C ALA A 3 10.98 -5.51 18.65
N LEU A 4 11.25 -4.43 17.91
CA LEU A 4 10.40 -3.97 16.81
C LEU A 4 11.05 -4.35 15.49
N ALA A 5 10.30 -5.05 14.64
CA ALA A 5 10.68 -5.31 13.26
C ALA A 5 10.12 -4.22 12.34
N GLU A 6 10.98 -3.62 11.54
CA GLU A 6 10.62 -2.72 10.45
C GLU A 6 10.91 -3.38 9.11
N VAL A 7 9.94 -3.40 8.22
CA VAL A 7 10.03 -4.05 6.90
C VAL A 7 9.60 -3.09 5.81
N THR A 8 10.38 -3.08 4.72
CA THR A 8 10.04 -2.38 3.48
C THR A 8 9.94 -3.39 2.35
N VAL A 9 8.81 -3.38 1.65
CA VAL A 9 8.52 -4.23 0.50
C VAL A 9 8.48 -3.37 -0.76
N ARG A 10 9.10 -3.86 -1.83
CA ARG A 10 9.04 -3.25 -3.17
C ARG A 10 8.33 -4.22 -4.12
N VAL A 11 7.25 -3.77 -4.76
CA VAL A 11 6.46 -4.54 -5.73
C VAL A 11 6.48 -3.82 -7.07
N LYS A 12 6.62 -4.56 -8.17
CA LYS A 12 6.51 -4.02 -9.53
C LYS A 12 5.18 -4.46 -10.13
N SER A 13 4.38 -3.52 -10.64
CA SER A 13 3.13 -3.78 -11.37
C SER A 13 3.02 -2.83 -12.53
N ASP A 14 2.66 -3.32 -13.71
CA ASP A 14 2.34 -2.49 -14.90
C ASP A 14 3.44 -1.46 -15.23
N GLY A 15 4.71 -1.85 -15.09
CA GLY A 15 5.87 -0.97 -15.30
C GLY A 15 6.20 -0.02 -14.14
N HIS A 16 5.31 0.14 -13.17
CA HIS A 16 5.48 1.00 -11.99
C HIS A 16 6.03 0.21 -10.79
N THR A 17 6.77 0.91 -9.94
CA THR A 17 7.32 0.33 -8.70
C THR A 17 6.64 0.96 -7.49
N PHE A 18 6.04 0.13 -6.66
CA PHE A 18 5.35 0.51 -5.45
C PHE A 18 6.13 0.07 -4.23
N ILE A 19 6.12 0.90 -3.19
CA ILE A 19 6.80 0.63 -1.93
C ILE A 19 5.76 0.59 -0.82
N GLY A 20 5.75 -0.51 -0.06
CA GLY A 20 4.97 -0.67 1.14
C GLY A 20 5.89 -0.82 2.36
N ARG A 21 5.43 -0.33 3.51
CA ARG A 21 6.18 -0.36 4.77
C ARG A 21 5.32 -0.97 5.86
N GLY A 22 5.93 -1.69 6.79
CA GLY A 22 5.23 -2.32 7.90
C GLY A 22 6.13 -2.40 9.12
N ALA A 23 5.55 -2.16 10.29
CA ALA A 23 6.23 -2.29 11.56
C ALA A 23 5.36 -3.12 12.53
N ALA A 24 5.99 -4.07 13.22
CA ALA A 24 5.35 -4.90 14.23
C ALA A 24 6.42 -5.55 15.12
N SER A 25 6.02 -6.01 16.31
CA SER A 25 6.91 -6.78 17.19
C SER A 25 7.34 -8.12 16.59
N ASP A 26 6.55 -8.65 15.65
CA ASP A 26 6.82 -9.87 14.91
C ASP A 26 7.17 -9.56 13.44
N ILE A 27 8.23 -10.20 12.93
CA ILE A 27 8.75 -9.98 11.58
C ILE A 27 7.79 -10.43 10.47
N VAL A 28 7.02 -11.49 10.70
CA VAL A 28 6.04 -12.00 9.73
C VAL A 28 4.88 -11.02 9.64
N VAL A 29 4.40 -10.50 10.77
CA VAL A 29 3.34 -9.49 10.81
C VAL A 29 3.82 -8.17 10.17
N ALA A 30 5.05 -7.73 10.44
CA ALA A 30 5.62 -6.54 9.82
C ALA A 30 5.71 -6.69 8.29
N SER A 31 6.14 -7.86 7.82
CA SER A 31 6.25 -8.19 6.40
C SER A 31 4.89 -8.22 5.71
N ALA A 32 3.88 -8.85 6.33
CA ALA A 32 2.52 -8.88 5.82
C ALA A 32 1.92 -7.47 5.70
N LYS A 33 2.09 -6.62 6.74
CA LYS A 33 1.67 -5.22 6.71
C LYS A 33 2.35 -4.44 5.59
N ALA A 34 3.66 -4.62 5.40
CA ALA A 34 4.40 -3.96 4.33
C ALA A 34 3.89 -4.37 2.95
N TYR A 35 3.59 -5.65 2.74
CA TYR A 35 3.06 -6.15 1.47
C TYR A 35 1.65 -5.61 1.18
N VAL A 36 0.74 -5.68 2.16
CA VAL A 36 -0.62 -5.13 2.03
C VAL A 36 -0.58 -3.63 1.73
N ASN A 37 0.31 -2.88 2.37
CA ASN A 37 0.48 -1.45 2.07
C ASN A 37 0.96 -1.19 0.63
N ALA A 38 1.82 -2.04 0.08
CA ALA A 38 2.22 -1.93 -1.33
C ALA A 38 1.04 -2.22 -2.28
N LEU A 39 0.24 -3.26 -1.99
CA LEU A 39 -0.95 -3.62 -2.78
C LEU A 39 -2.03 -2.54 -2.73
N ASN A 40 -2.30 -1.96 -1.55
CA ASN A 40 -3.24 -0.86 -1.42
C ASN A 40 -2.84 0.34 -2.29
N ARG A 41 -1.54 0.61 -2.41
CA ARG A 41 -1.03 1.67 -3.31
C ARG A 41 -1.24 1.33 -4.78
N ILE A 42 -1.02 0.08 -5.19
CA ILE A 42 -1.31 -0.39 -6.54
C ILE A 42 -2.79 -0.20 -6.87
N LEU A 43 -3.68 -0.65 -5.98
CA LEU A 43 -5.13 -0.53 -6.19
C LEU A 43 -5.60 0.92 -6.17
N ALA A 44 -4.98 1.79 -5.36
CA ALA A 44 -5.29 3.21 -5.35
C ALA A 44 -4.90 3.88 -6.67
N GLU A 45 -3.74 3.55 -7.24
CA GLU A 45 -3.32 4.03 -8.55
C GLU A 45 -4.29 3.58 -9.65
N GLN A 46 -4.71 2.31 -9.62
CA GLN A 46 -5.68 1.74 -10.57
C GLN A 46 -7.09 2.34 -10.44
N ARG A 47 -7.47 2.83 -9.25
CA ARG A 47 -8.76 3.52 -9.04
C ARG A 47 -8.68 5.00 -9.37
N ALA A 48 -7.53 5.64 -9.21
CA ALA A 48 -7.35 7.04 -9.57
C ALA A 48 -7.49 7.28 -11.08
N SER A 49 -7.27 6.25 -11.90
CA SER A 49 -7.56 6.28 -13.34
C SER A 49 -9.04 6.10 -13.69
N GLU A 50 -9.92 5.73 -12.74
CA GLU A 50 -11.36 5.84 -12.92
C GLU A 50 -11.79 7.29 -12.68
N PRO A 51 -12.32 8.00 -13.69
CA PRO A 51 -12.80 9.36 -13.50
C PRO A 51 -13.97 9.33 -12.51
N VAL A 52 -13.83 10.04 -11.39
CA VAL A 52 -14.90 10.24 -10.42
C VAL A 52 -16.12 10.78 -11.19
N PRO A 53 -17.26 10.07 -11.22
CA PRO A 53 -18.42 10.52 -11.96
C PRO A 53 -18.85 11.89 -11.42
N ALA A 54 -18.98 12.86 -12.32
CA ALA A 54 -19.23 14.28 -12.05
C ALA A 54 -20.60 14.60 -11.41
N ARG A 55 -21.19 13.67 -10.65
CA ARG A 55 -22.51 13.76 -10.03
C ARG A 55 -22.49 13.88 -8.50
N MET A 56 -21.38 14.35 -7.92
CA MET A 56 -21.35 14.89 -6.55
C MET A 56 -21.12 16.41 -6.52
N ALA A 57 -21.11 17.07 -7.68
CA ALA A 57 -21.27 18.51 -7.76
C ALA A 57 -22.77 18.82 -7.82
N THR A 58 -23.38 19.06 -6.67
CA THR A 58 -24.61 19.86 -6.54
C THR A 58 -24.60 20.47 -5.13
N PRO A 59 -25.10 21.70 -4.99
CA PRO A 59 -24.51 22.80 -4.22
C PRO A 59 -24.55 22.65 -2.69
#